data_AF-A0A259SIK1-F1
#
_entry.id   AF-A0A259SIK1-F1
#
_cell.length_a   1.000
_cell.length_b   1.000
_cell.length_c   1.000
_cell.angle_alpha   90.00
_cell.angle_beta   90.00
_cell.angle_gamma   90.00
#
_symmetry.space_group_name_H-M   'P 1'
#
loop_
_entity.id
_entity.type
_entity.pdbx_description
1 polymer ?
#
loop_
_entity_poly.entity_id
_entity_poly.type
_entity_poly.pdbx_seq_one_letter_code
_entity_poly.pdbx_strand_id
1 'polypeptide(L)'
;MGVQEGAVSAKDAAPYRVMVTGGRIYGTDPTHGAEQRTVMLNALRGARARANGRRMVLVHGAASGADAMAARLTEHSHNAEAEAWPALWRRAEPGLFPHNTDGPRVGNLPAYYRDEALFVASHPGRGNYDKRAGFARNEAMLASGVDEVLAFFAEGAANKGTQGAVNSARRLRIPVREYRA
;
A
#
# COMPACT_ATOMS: atom_id res chain seq x y z
N MET A 1 42.41 24.45 -8.72
CA MET A 1 41.69 23.17 -8.92
C MET A 1 40.29 23.37 -8.39
N GLY A 2 39.31 23.65 -9.26
CA GLY A 2 37.91 23.79 -8.86
C GLY A 2 37.32 22.40 -8.70
N VAL A 3 36.87 22.05 -7.50
CA VAL A 3 36.10 20.83 -7.25
C VAL A 3 34.76 21.05 -7.94
N GLN A 4 34.46 20.28 -8.98
CA GLN A 4 33.13 20.26 -9.58
C GLN A 4 32.19 19.61 -8.55
N GLU A 5 31.33 20.43 -7.93
CA GLU A 5 30.17 19.94 -7.18
C GLU A 5 29.29 19.19 -8.17
N GLY A 6 29.35 17.86 -8.12
CA GLY A 6 28.51 16.99 -8.95
C GLY A 6 27.05 17.25 -8.63
N ALA A 7 26.29 17.72 -9.62
CA ALA A 7 24.86 17.90 -9.50
C ALA A 7 24.21 16.59 -9.04
N VAL A 8 23.68 16.59 -7.82
CA VAL A 8 22.87 15.48 -7.30
C VAL A 8 21.67 15.30 -8.22
N SER A 9 21.48 14.10 -8.77
CA SER A 9 20.37 13.82 -9.68
C SER A 9 19.04 14.19 -9.02
N ALA A 10 18.07 14.69 -9.79
CA ALA A 10 16.72 15.00 -9.28
C ALA A 10 16.06 13.80 -8.57
N LYS A 11 16.44 12.57 -8.95
CA LYS A 11 15.98 11.34 -8.29
C LYS A 11 16.58 11.16 -6.89
N ASP A 12 17.81 11.62 -6.67
CA ASP A 12 18.50 11.53 -5.39
C ASP A 12 18.02 12.61 -4.40
N ALA A 13 17.42 13.69 -4.91
CA ALA A 13 16.75 14.70 -4.10
C ALA A 13 15.31 14.32 -3.71
N ALA A 14 14.62 13.50 -4.51
CA ALA A 14 13.25 13.05 -4.23
C ALA A 14 13.22 12.07 -3.03
N PRO A 15 12.13 12.01 -2.25
CA PRO A 15 11.97 10.98 -1.22
C PRO A 15 11.99 9.57 -1.81
N TYR A 16 12.50 8.59 -1.05
CA TYR A 16 12.41 7.16 -1.38
C TYR A 16 11.03 6.64 -0.97
N ARG A 17 10.19 6.27 -1.94
CA ARG A 17 8.78 5.93 -1.72
C ARG A 17 8.61 4.41 -1.65
N VAL A 18 8.23 3.90 -0.49
CA VAL A 18 8.08 2.46 -0.22
C VAL A 18 6.62 2.16 -0.03
N MET A 19 6.03 1.37 -0.92
CA MET A 19 4.67 0.87 -0.73
C MET A 19 4.66 -0.33 0.21
N VAL A 20 3.86 -0.27 1.27
CA VAL A 20 3.54 -1.43 2.10
C VAL A 20 2.13 -1.92 1.81
N THR A 21 2.01 -3.23 1.70
CA THR A 21 0.72 -3.91 1.62
C THR A 21 0.79 -5.24 2.35
N GLY A 22 -0.30 -5.66 3.00
CA GLY A 22 -0.34 -7.00 3.56
C GLY A 22 -1.70 -7.46 4.05
N GLY A 23 -1.70 -8.65 4.65
CA GLY A 23 -2.89 -9.27 5.21
C GLY A 23 -3.52 -8.42 6.32
N ARG A 24 -4.86 -8.37 6.37
CA ARG A 24 -5.60 -7.61 7.39
C ARG A 24 -5.51 -8.18 8.81
N ILE A 25 -5.07 -9.43 8.91
CA ILE A 25 -4.81 -10.12 10.18
C ILE A 25 -3.32 -10.11 10.55
N TYR A 26 -2.45 -9.56 9.69
CA TYR A 26 -1.01 -9.53 9.93
C TYR A 26 -0.73 -8.66 11.15
N GLY A 27 -0.12 -9.24 12.18
CA GLY A 27 0.20 -8.58 13.43
C GLY A 27 -0.93 -8.52 14.44
N THR A 28 -2.12 -9.05 14.11
CA THR A 28 -3.26 -9.10 15.03
C THR A 28 -3.40 -10.45 15.72
N ASP A 29 -2.74 -11.48 15.19
CA ASP A 29 -2.69 -12.81 15.80
C ASP A 29 -1.77 -12.79 17.03
N PRO A 30 -2.24 -13.16 18.24
CA PRO A 30 -1.39 -13.24 19.42
C PRO A 30 -0.27 -14.29 19.32
N THR A 31 -0.43 -15.31 18.48
CA THR A 31 0.57 -16.37 18.29
C THR A 31 1.72 -15.90 17.42
N HIS A 32 1.43 -15.22 16.30
CA HIS A 32 2.44 -14.85 15.29
C HIS A 32 2.80 -13.36 15.30
N GLY A 33 2.07 -12.52 16.03
CA GLY A 33 2.19 -11.06 15.94
C GLY A 33 3.56 -10.50 16.30
N ALA A 34 4.27 -11.10 17.25
CA ALA A 34 5.62 -10.69 17.64
C ALA A 34 6.66 -10.98 16.53
N GLU A 35 6.57 -12.15 15.91
CA GLU A 35 7.38 -12.52 14.76
C GLU A 35 7.09 -11.62 13.57
N GLN A 36 5.81 -11.45 13.23
CA GLN A 36 5.34 -10.60 12.13
C GLN A 36 5.82 -9.15 12.28
N ARG A 37 5.81 -8.62 13.51
CA ARG A 37 6.37 -7.30 13.84
C ARG A 37 7.88 -7.24 13.61
N THR A 38 8.60 -8.29 14.00
CA THR A 38 10.06 -8.38 13.82
C THR A 38 10.43 -8.43 12.33
N VAL A 39 9.72 -9.23 11.54
CA VAL A 39 9.87 -9.30 10.09
C VAL A 39 9.61 -7.93 9.46
N MET A 40 8.54 -7.24 9.86
CA MET A 40 8.24 -5.90 9.36
C MET A 40 9.32 -4.87 9.71
N LEU A 41 9.80 -4.87 10.96
CA LEU A 41 10.90 -3.99 11.37
C LEU A 41 12.16 -4.21 10.53
N ASN A 42 12.53 -5.46 10.29
CA ASN A 42 13.70 -5.79 9.47
C ASN A 42 13.51 -5.38 8.01
N ALA A 43 12.31 -5.56 7.45
CA ALA A 43 11.97 -5.11 6.11
C ALA A 43 12.07 -3.58 5.96
N LEU A 44 11.52 -2.83 6.92
CA LEU A 44 11.58 -1.36 6.95
C LEU A 44 13.02 -0.85 7.12
N ARG A 45 13.83 -1.49 7.97
CA ARG A 45 15.28 -1.18 8.09
C ARG A 45 16.02 -1.43 6.79
N GLY A 46 15.71 -2.52 6.10
CA GLY A 46 16.27 -2.81 4.78
C GLY A 46 15.89 -1.75 3.75
N ALA A 47 14.63 -1.31 3.74
CA ALA A 47 14.16 -0.24 2.86
C ALA A 47 14.86 1.09 3.16
N ARG A 48 15.05 1.38 4.45
CA ARG A 48 15.80 2.56 4.89
C ARG A 48 17.26 2.53 4.45
N ALA A 49 17.92 1.38 4.51
CA ALA A 49 19.28 1.24 3.98
C ALA A 49 19.32 1.52 2.48
N ARG A 50 18.33 1.05 1.72
CA ARG A 50 18.19 1.33 0.27
C ARG A 50 17.83 2.77 -0.06
N ALA A 51 17.15 3.48 0.85
CA ALA A 51 16.92 4.91 0.71
C ALA A 51 18.22 5.73 0.73
N ASN A 52 19.33 5.17 1.25
CA ASN A 52 20.66 5.78 1.21
C ASN A 52 20.67 7.24 1.72
N GLY A 53 20.06 7.49 2.88
CA GLY A 53 19.95 8.82 3.49
C GLY A 53 18.79 9.68 2.98
N ARG A 54 18.15 9.33 1.86
CA ARG A 54 16.94 10.01 1.38
C ARG A 54 15.82 9.87 2.40
N ARG A 55 15.00 10.92 2.52
CA ARG A 55 13.74 10.87 3.27
C ARG A 55 12.89 9.71 2.76
N MET A 56 12.35 8.90 3.66
CA MET A 56 11.51 7.75 3.28
C MET A 56 10.03 8.13 3.39
N VAL A 57 9.23 7.78 2.39
CA VAL A 57 7.77 7.91 2.44
C VAL A 57 7.16 6.52 2.36
N LEU A 58 6.46 6.13 3.42
CA LEU A 58 5.77 4.86 3.51
C LEU A 58 4.35 5.01 2.97
N VAL A 59 4.13 4.54 1.74
CA VAL A 59 2.81 4.56 1.09
C VAL A 59 2.03 3.32 1.52
N HIS A 60 0.85 3.47 2.14
CA HIS A 60 0.07 2.32 2.63
C HIS A 60 -1.43 2.54 2.49
N GLY A 61 -2.21 1.47 2.63
CA GLY A 61 -3.65 1.48 2.36
C GLY A 61 -4.58 1.86 3.48
N ALA A 62 -4.03 2.27 4.62
CA ALA A 62 -4.77 2.46 5.87
C ALA A 62 -5.65 1.25 6.29
N ALA A 63 -5.36 0.04 5.81
CA ALA A 63 -6.08 -1.15 6.24
C ALA A 63 -5.63 -1.59 7.65
N SER A 64 -6.45 -2.39 8.33
CA SER A 64 -5.99 -3.12 9.52
C SER A 64 -4.85 -4.09 9.15
N GLY A 65 -4.13 -4.57 10.17
CA GLY A 65 -3.05 -5.53 9.99
C GLY A 65 -1.75 -4.87 9.53
N ALA A 66 -1.16 -5.38 8.44
CA ALA A 66 0.16 -4.94 7.98
C ALA A 66 0.26 -3.42 7.73
N ASP A 67 -0.73 -2.83 7.05
CA ASP A 67 -0.72 -1.40 6.74
C ASP A 67 -0.72 -0.55 8.03
N ALA A 68 -1.58 -0.88 9.00
CA ALA A 68 -1.65 -0.20 10.29
C ALA A 68 -0.38 -0.41 11.14
N MET A 69 0.19 -1.62 11.13
CA MET A 69 1.45 -1.89 11.81
C MET A 69 2.59 -1.06 11.22
N ALA A 70 2.71 -1.01 9.90
CA ALA A 70 3.77 -0.28 9.23
C ALA A 70 3.67 1.23 9.46
N ALA A 71 2.46 1.79 9.45
CA ALA A 71 2.21 3.18 9.81
C ALA A 71 2.70 3.48 11.24
N ARG A 72 2.28 2.68 12.24
CA ARG A 72 2.71 2.84 13.64
C ARG A 72 4.22 2.72 13.82
N LEU A 73 4.86 1.78 13.12
CA LEU A 73 6.33 1.62 13.18
C LEU A 73 7.07 2.81 12.53
N THR A 74 6.42 3.51 11.61
CA THR A 74 6.98 4.69 10.92
C THR A 74 6.82 5.96 11.74
N GLU A 75 5.77 6.11 12.55
CA GLU A 75 5.56 7.26 13.46
C GLU A 75 6.75 7.51 14.39
N HIS A 76 7.48 6.45 14.77
CA HIS A 76 8.65 6.53 15.65
C HIS A 76 9.99 6.58 14.90
N SER A 77 9.98 6.69 13.57
CA SER A 77 11.20 6.65 12.75
C SER A 77 11.61 8.06 12.30
N HIS A 78 12.82 8.48 12.66
CA HIS A 78 13.36 9.76 12.18
C HIS A 78 13.54 9.78 10.66
N ASN A 79 13.12 10.87 10.02
CA ASN A 79 13.24 11.10 8.57
C ASN A 79 12.48 10.04 7.74
N ALA A 80 11.35 9.56 8.26
CA ALA A 80 10.34 8.81 7.54
C ALA A 80 8.94 9.39 7.81
N GLU A 81 8.03 9.29 6.84
CA GLU A 81 6.61 9.66 7.02
C GLU A 81 5.70 8.59 6.45
N ALA A 82 4.47 8.49 6.98
CA ALA A 82 3.44 7.60 6.44
C ALA A 82 2.43 8.39 5.60
N GLU A 83 2.19 7.91 4.38
CA GLU A 83 1.22 8.45 3.43
C GLU A 83 0.09 7.44 3.25
N ALA A 84 -1.09 7.77 3.78
CA ALA A 84 -2.24 6.89 3.81
C ALA A 84 -3.13 7.05 2.56
N TRP A 85 -3.43 5.93 1.91
CA TRP A 85 -4.32 5.83 0.75
C TRP A 85 -5.48 4.89 1.08
N PRO A 86 -6.48 5.34 1.85
CA PRO A 86 -7.62 4.52 2.19
C PRO A 86 -8.38 4.10 0.92
N ALA A 87 -8.85 2.86 0.89
CA ALA A 87 -9.76 2.44 -0.16
C ALA A 87 -11.13 3.08 0.08
N LEU A 88 -11.66 3.71 -0.96
CA LEU A 88 -12.95 4.38 -0.96
C LEU A 88 -14.05 3.36 -1.24
N TRP A 89 -14.51 2.65 -0.20
CA TRP A 89 -15.50 1.58 -0.33
C TRP A 89 -16.90 2.16 -0.50
N ARG A 90 -17.63 1.73 -1.54
CA ARG A 90 -19.04 2.08 -1.76
C ARG A 90 -19.94 0.89 -1.55
N ARG A 91 -21.11 1.10 -0.95
CA ARG A 91 -22.18 0.08 -0.93
C ARG A 91 -22.56 -0.26 -2.37
N ALA A 92 -22.60 -1.55 -2.68
CA ALA A 92 -23.17 -2.04 -3.91
C ALA A 92 -24.69 -2.04 -3.74
N GLU A 93 -25.32 -0.94 -4.19
CA GLU A 93 -26.76 -0.90 -4.45
C GLU A 93 -27.12 -2.05 -5.43
N PRO A 94 -28.22 -2.80 -5.20
CA PRO A 94 -28.68 -3.81 -6.14
C PRO A 94 -28.87 -3.19 -7.54
N GLY A 95 -28.19 -3.74 -8.56
CA GLY A 95 -28.31 -3.28 -9.95
C GLY A 95 -27.29 -2.24 -10.40
N LEU A 96 -26.48 -1.66 -9.50
CA LEU A 96 -25.47 -0.65 -9.90
C LEU A 96 -24.15 -1.27 -10.38
N PHE A 97 -23.88 -2.53 -10.02
CA PHE A 97 -22.67 -3.25 -10.41
C PHE A 97 -23.07 -4.66 -10.87
N PRO A 98 -23.22 -4.92 -12.19
CA PRO A 98 -23.43 -6.28 -12.66
C PRO A 98 -22.25 -7.15 -12.23
N HIS A 99 -22.55 -8.37 -11.84
CA HIS A 99 -21.61 -9.41 -11.40
C HIS A 99 -20.65 -9.82 -12.54
N ASN A 100 -19.83 -8.93 -13.11
CA ASN A 100 -18.61 -9.32 -13.83
C ASN A 100 -17.68 -8.15 -14.20
N THR A 101 -16.46 -8.26 -13.67
CA THR A 101 -15.12 -8.03 -14.25
C THR A 101 -14.67 -6.76 -14.99
N ASP A 102 -15.49 -5.95 -15.66
CA ASP A 102 -14.99 -4.66 -16.21
C ASP A 102 -15.55 -3.41 -15.52
N GLY A 103 -14.68 -2.62 -14.88
CA GLY A 103 -15.03 -1.37 -14.21
C GLY A 103 -14.52 -0.18 -15.00
N PRO A 104 -15.10 1.01 -14.83
CA PRO A 104 -14.64 2.19 -15.55
C PRO A 104 -13.16 2.46 -15.21
N ARG A 105 -12.34 2.66 -16.25
CA ARG A 105 -10.95 3.09 -16.10
C ARG A 105 -10.93 4.49 -15.46
N VAL A 106 -9.90 4.80 -14.67
CA VAL A 106 -9.74 6.01 -13.84
C VAL A 106 -10.06 7.32 -14.60
N GLY A 107 -9.91 7.38 -15.91
CA GLY A 107 -10.21 8.55 -16.74
C GLY A 107 -11.68 8.76 -17.15
N ASN A 108 -12.63 7.90 -16.76
CA ASN A 108 -14.03 8.01 -17.19
C ASN A 108 -15.03 7.61 -16.09
N LEU A 109 -14.82 8.14 -14.89
CA LEU A 109 -15.74 7.94 -13.76
C LEU A 109 -17.01 8.79 -13.98
N PRO A 110 -18.22 8.21 -14.09
CA PRO A 110 -19.45 8.98 -14.25
C PRO A 110 -19.71 9.90 -13.04
N ALA A 111 -20.54 10.94 -13.22
CA ALA A 111 -20.77 12.01 -12.24
C ALA A 111 -21.17 11.53 -10.83
N TYR A 112 -21.76 10.35 -10.71
CA TYR A 112 -22.11 9.74 -9.42
C TYR A 112 -20.88 9.33 -8.57
N TYR A 113 -19.64 9.37 -9.08
CA TYR A 113 -18.41 9.14 -8.32
C TYR A 113 -18.01 10.32 -7.40
N ARG A 114 -18.73 11.44 -7.44
CA ARG A 114 -18.43 12.66 -6.67
C ARG A 114 -19.09 12.73 -5.29
N ASP A 115 -19.93 11.76 -4.95
CA ASP A 115 -20.68 11.80 -3.68
C ASP A 115 -19.88 11.16 -2.55
N GLU A 116 -19.20 12.02 -1.77
CA GLU A 116 -18.37 11.65 -0.61
C GLU A 116 -19.15 10.90 0.49
N ALA A 117 -20.48 11.09 0.56
CA ALA A 117 -21.32 10.53 1.62
C ALA A 117 -21.49 9.00 1.54
N LEU A 118 -21.11 8.36 0.43
CA LEU A 118 -21.22 6.91 0.23
C LEU A 118 -19.93 6.14 0.50
N PHE A 119 -18.86 6.82 0.91
CA PHE A 119 -17.56 6.21 1.09
C PHE A 119 -17.28 5.85 2.54
N VAL A 120 -16.88 4.61 2.77
CA VAL A 120 -16.25 4.20 4.03
C VAL A 120 -14.76 4.07 3.78
N ALA A 121 -13.93 4.76 4.58
CA ALA A 121 -12.48 4.77 4.44
C ALA A 121 -11.81 3.43 4.83
N SER A 122 -12.51 2.61 5.60
CA SER A 122 -12.03 1.30 6.07
C SER A 122 -12.89 0.18 5.51
N HIS A 123 -12.27 -0.95 5.16
CA HIS A 123 -13.02 -2.08 4.61
C HIS A 123 -13.98 -2.66 5.67
N PRO A 124 -15.29 -2.71 5.41
CA PRO A 124 -16.29 -3.04 6.42
C PRO A 124 -16.35 -4.52 6.81
N GLY A 125 -15.40 -5.35 6.37
CA GLY A 125 -15.24 -6.74 6.82
C GLY A 125 -16.25 -7.73 6.27
N ARG A 126 -17.51 -7.33 6.01
CA ARG A 126 -18.60 -8.11 5.38
C ARG A 126 -19.64 -7.17 4.75
N GLY A 127 -20.21 -7.54 3.59
CA GLY A 127 -21.32 -6.82 2.93
C GLY A 127 -21.19 -6.68 1.41
N ASN A 128 -22.26 -6.16 0.77
CA ASN A 128 -22.28 -5.79 -0.65
C ASN A 128 -21.52 -4.48 -0.83
N TYR A 129 -20.21 -4.55 -1.07
CA TYR A 129 -19.37 -3.39 -1.40
C TYR A 129 -18.56 -3.67 -2.67
N ASP A 130 -18.26 -2.62 -3.44
CA ASP A 130 -17.44 -2.75 -4.64
C ASP A 130 -16.02 -3.21 -4.28
N LYS A 131 -15.72 -4.48 -4.60
CA LYS A 131 -14.41 -5.09 -4.35
C LYS A 131 -13.29 -4.45 -5.16
N ARG A 132 -13.61 -3.72 -6.24
CA ARG A 132 -12.61 -3.00 -7.05
C ARG A 132 -12.00 -1.82 -6.32
N ALA A 133 -12.68 -1.23 -5.34
CA ALA A 133 -12.15 -0.08 -4.60
C ALA A 133 -10.75 -0.37 -4.02
N GLY A 134 -10.55 -1.58 -3.47
CA GLY A 134 -9.25 -2.01 -2.99
C GLY A 134 -8.19 -2.15 -4.09
N PHE A 135 -8.55 -2.73 -5.24
CA PHE A 135 -7.62 -2.91 -6.36
C PHE A 135 -7.27 -1.58 -7.03
N ALA A 136 -8.25 -0.73 -7.31
CA ALA A 136 -8.07 0.60 -7.88
C ALA A 136 -7.17 1.46 -6.98
N ARG A 137 -7.37 1.41 -5.66
CA ARG A 137 -6.48 2.07 -4.70
C ARG A 137 -5.06 1.52 -4.78
N ASN A 138 -4.87 0.19 -4.86
CA ASN A 138 -3.53 -0.39 -4.99
C ASN A 138 -2.82 0.09 -6.26
N GLU A 139 -3.53 0.17 -7.38
CA GLU A 139 -2.99 0.71 -8.63
C GLU A 139 -2.64 2.20 -8.50
N ALA A 140 -3.47 2.99 -7.82
CA ALA A 140 -3.19 4.41 -7.57
C ALA A 140 -1.94 4.61 -6.69
N MET A 141 -1.77 3.83 -5.63
CA MET A 141 -0.55 3.87 -4.81
C MET A 141 0.70 3.54 -5.65
N LEU A 142 0.63 2.50 -6.49
CA LEU A 142 1.75 2.14 -7.39
C LEU A 142 2.06 3.27 -8.38
N ALA A 143 1.01 3.90 -8.93
CA ALA A 143 1.14 5.03 -9.86
C ALA A 143 1.69 6.31 -9.21
N SER A 144 1.69 6.42 -7.88
CA SER A 144 2.25 7.57 -7.14
C SER A 144 3.79 7.66 -7.17
N GLY A 145 4.46 6.81 -7.95
CA GLY A 145 5.91 6.83 -8.12
C GLY A 145 6.66 6.09 -7.02
N VAL A 146 6.16 4.92 -6.60
CA VAL A 146 6.82 4.10 -5.58
C VAL A 146 8.10 3.46 -6.14
N ASP A 147 9.16 3.46 -5.34
CA ASP A 147 10.47 2.89 -5.69
C ASP A 147 10.53 1.37 -5.42
N GLU A 148 9.82 0.88 -4.41
CA GLU A 148 9.68 -0.56 -4.13
C GLU A 148 8.39 -0.89 -3.36
N VAL A 149 8.00 -2.17 -3.39
CA VAL A 149 6.89 -2.74 -2.64
C VAL A 149 7.39 -3.75 -1.62
N LEU A 150 6.97 -3.60 -0.36
CA LEU A 150 7.10 -4.61 0.68
C LEU A 150 5.72 -5.26 0.90
N ALA A 151 5.63 -6.54 0.58
CA ALA A 151 4.39 -7.32 0.64
C ALA A 151 4.44 -8.32 1.80
N PHE A 152 3.54 -8.18 2.77
CA PHE A 152 3.47 -9.01 3.97
C PHE A 152 2.27 -9.96 3.91
N PHE A 153 2.56 -11.26 3.90
CA PHE A 153 1.57 -12.33 3.84
C PHE A 153 1.43 -12.95 5.21
N ALA A 154 0.22 -12.90 5.77
CA ALA A 154 -0.09 -13.62 7.00
C ALA A 154 -0.32 -15.10 6.67
N GLU A 155 0.32 -16.00 7.41
CA GLU A 155 0.09 -17.44 7.28
C GLU A 155 -1.39 -17.80 7.50
N GLY A 156 -1.90 -18.79 6.75
CA GLY A 156 -3.31 -19.20 6.80
C GLY A 156 -4.32 -18.19 6.23
N ALA A 157 -3.91 -16.98 5.85
CA ALA A 157 -4.81 -15.98 5.26
C ALA A 157 -4.92 -16.11 3.73
N ALA A 158 -6.08 -15.70 3.18
CA ALA A 158 -6.31 -15.71 1.74
C ALA A 158 -5.42 -14.72 0.95
N ASN A 159 -4.92 -13.65 1.59
CA ASN A 159 -3.99 -12.66 1.05
C ASN A 159 -4.30 -12.10 -0.38
N LYS A 160 -5.57 -12.17 -0.83
CA LYS A 160 -5.96 -11.85 -2.22
C LYS A 160 -5.64 -10.41 -2.62
N GLY A 161 -5.88 -9.45 -1.71
CA GLY A 161 -5.58 -8.03 -1.94
C GLY A 161 -4.08 -7.79 -2.12
N THR A 162 -3.27 -8.36 -1.21
CA THR A 162 -1.80 -8.33 -1.26
C THR A 162 -1.27 -8.94 -2.56
N GLN A 163 -1.78 -10.11 -2.94
CA GLN A 163 -1.36 -10.78 -4.18
C GLN A 163 -1.68 -9.94 -5.42
N GLY A 164 -2.86 -9.29 -5.45
CA GLY A 164 -3.24 -8.39 -6.54
C GLY A 164 -2.30 -7.18 -6.66
N ALA A 165 -1.89 -6.61 -5.53
CA ALA A 165 -0.90 -5.52 -5.50
C ALA A 165 0.47 -5.99 -6.02
N VAL A 166 0.96 -7.14 -5.56
CA VAL A 166 2.24 -7.74 -6.01
C VAL A 166 2.23 -7.98 -7.52
N ASN A 167 1.15 -8.56 -8.05
CA ASN A 167 1.02 -8.82 -9.48
C ASN A 167 1.05 -7.51 -10.28
N SER A 168 0.36 -6.47 -9.80
CA SER A 168 0.32 -5.16 -10.45
C SER A 168 1.69 -4.47 -10.43
N ALA A 169 2.41 -4.52 -9.30
CA ALA A 169 3.76 -3.98 -9.16
C ALA A 169 4.75 -4.65 -10.13
N ARG A 170 4.69 -5.99 -10.24
CA ARG A 170 5.51 -6.75 -11.19
C ARG A 170 5.26 -6.36 -12.64
N ARG A 171 4.00 -6.15 -13.04
CA ARG A 171 3.68 -5.64 -14.39
C ARG A 171 4.32 -4.28 -14.67
N LEU A 172 4.37 -3.43 -13.65
CA LEU A 172 4.99 -2.10 -13.71
C LEU A 172 6.51 -2.13 -13.53
N ARG A 173 7.12 -3.32 -13.37
CA ARG A 173 8.56 -3.51 -13.10
C ARG A 173 9.04 -2.78 -11.84
N ILE A 174 8.15 -2.58 -10.88
CA ILE A 174 8.50 -2.07 -9.56
C ILE A 174 9.07 -3.24 -8.73
N PRO A 175 10.23 -3.09 -8.09
CA PRO A 175 10.80 -4.11 -7.21
C PRO A 175 9.82 -4.54 -6.12
N VAL A 176 9.66 -5.85 -5.91
CA VAL A 176 8.79 -6.41 -4.87
C VAL A 176 9.60 -7.31 -3.94
N ARG A 177 9.41 -7.15 -2.63
CA ARG A 177 9.93 -8.03 -1.59
C ARG A 177 8.77 -8.65 -0.84
N GLU A 178 8.70 -9.97 -0.85
CA GLU A 178 7.65 -10.72 -0.17
C GLU A 178 8.17 -11.24 1.17
N TYR A 179 7.35 -11.12 2.20
CA TYR A 179 7.62 -11.59 3.56
C TYR A 179 6.44 -12.44 4.03
N ARG A 180 6.74 -13.64 4.54
CA ARG A 180 5.75 -14.60 5.03
C ARG A 180 6.06 -14.88 6.50
N ALA A 181 5.06 -14.67 7.35
CA ALA A 181 5.10 -14.85 8.81
C ALA A 181 3.67 -14.85 9.37
#